data_AF-D0NDX3-F1
#
_entry.id   AF-D0NDX3-F1
#
_cell.length_a   1.000
_cell.length_b   1.000
_cell.length_c   1.000
_cell.angle_alpha   90.00
_cell.angle_beta   90.00
_cell.angle_gamma   90.00
#
_symmetry.space_group_name_H-M   'P 1'
#
loop_
_entity.id
_entity.type
_entity.pdbx_description
1 polymer ?
#
loop_
_entity_poly.entity_id
_entity_poly.type
_entity_poly.pdbx_seq_one_letter_code
_entity_poly.pdbx_strand_id
1 'polypeptide(L)'
;MGGRVDVRQYGRNFSSTNAGLSQTLREKVLPYKEKFRLKKDNIEPIFKQDNASIHALRLTKGFLNANNVTTMECSAKRLDFNIMEGLLVGRVYANGRRFDSRAELKAFIKPGHVSSPIKSRNFVKSMPKRLHLAMALKGATALY
;
A
#
# COMPACT_ATOMS: atom_id res chain seq x y z
N MET A 1 -21.96 21.82 9.47
CA MET A 1 -21.99 20.34 9.43
C MET A 1 -20.78 19.83 8.64
N GLY A 2 -19.68 19.52 9.32
CA GLY A 2 -18.43 19.06 8.69
C GLY A 2 -18.37 17.53 8.64
N GLY A 3 -18.34 16.96 7.43
CA GLY A 3 -18.27 15.51 7.22
C GLY A 3 -16.95 14.92 7.72
N ARG A 4 -17.06 13.90 8.58
CA ARG A 4 -15.97 13.12 9.19
C ARG A 4 -15.03 12.53 8.13
N VAL A 5 -13.72 12.58 8.38
CA VAL A 5 -12.70 12.00 7.48
C VAL A 5 -12.25 10.64 8.01
N ASP A 6 -12.71 9.55 7.37
CA ASP A 6 -12.19 8.20 7.61
C ASP A 6 -11.17 7.83 6.53
N VAL A 7 -9.94 7.53 6.97
CA VAL A 7 -8.85 7.07 6.09
C VAL A 7 -9.18 5.76 5.38
N ARG A 8 -10.04 4.91 5.94
CA ARG A 8 -10.53 3.67 5.29
C ARG A 8 -11.38 3.95 4.05
N GLN A 9 -11.96 5.15 3.95
CA GLN A 9 -12.67 5.59 2.74
C GLN A 9 -11.76 6.31 1.74
N TYR A 10 -10.52 6.64 2.13
CA TYR A 10 -9.62 7.48 1.35
C TYR A 10 -8.89 6.73 0.23
N GLY A 11 -8.73 5.41 0.37
CA GLY A 11 -8.08 4.55 -0.64
C GLY A 11 -8.80 4.48 -2.00
N ARG A 12 -10.03 5.01 -2.11
CA ARG A 12 -10.81 4.98 -3.37
C ARG A 12 -10.57 6.17 -4.31
N ASN A 13 -9.85 7.21 -3.91
CA ASN A 13 -9.82 8.49 -4.65
C ASN A 13 -8.45 8.98 -5.12
N PHE A 14 -7.38 8.16 -5.07
CA PHE A 14 -6.15 8.47 -5.78
C PHE A 14 -6.15 7.74 -7.13
N SER A 15 -6.28 8.54 -8.20
CA SER A 15 -6.49 8.10 -9.59
C SER A 15 -7.72 7.21 -9.79
N SER A 16 -8.90 7.81 -9.83
CA SER A 16 -10.15 7.14 -10.19
C SER A 16 -10.25 6.69 -11.65
N THR A 17 -9.17 6.83 -12.45
CA THR A 17 -9.13 6.42 -13.86
C THR A 17 -7.91 5.52 -14.14
N ASN A 18 -8.06 4.60 -15.10
CA ASN A 18 -6.97 3.72 -15.55
C ASN A 18 -5.78 4.50 -16.14
N ALA A 19 -6.07 5.67 -16.73
CA ALA A 19 -5.06 6.55 -17.31
C ALA A 19 -4.14 7.14 -16.24
N GLY A 20 -4.70 7.64 -15.13
CA GLY A 20 -3.91 8.18 -14.03
C GLY A 20 -3.09 7.12 -13.28
N LEU A 21 -3.58 5.86 -13.23
CA LEU A 21 -2.85 4.77 -12.61
C LEU A 21 -1.62 4.39 -13.45
N SER A 22 -1.80 4.24 -14.76
CA SER A 22 -0.71 3.94 -15.70
C SER A 22 0.35 5.04 -15.68
N GLN A 23 -0.08 6.31 -15.61
CA GLN A 23 0.82 7.45 -15.47
C GLN A 23 1.60 7.40 -14.15
N THR A 24 0.92 7.13 -13.02
CA THR A 24 1.57 7.00 -11.72
C THR A 24 2.60 5.87 -11.71
N LEU A 25 2.26 4.71 -12.27
CA LEU A 25 3.18 3.58 -12.38
C LEU A 25 4.42 3.97 -13.20
N ARG A 26 4.22 4.63 -14.34
CA ARG A 26 5.31 5.10 -15.21
C ARG A 26 6.21 6.12 -14.53
N GLU A 27 5.64 7.13 -13.88
CA GLU A 27 6.39 8.28 -13.35
C GLU A 27 7.01 8.03 -11.98
N LYS A 28 6.45 7.11 -11.19
CA LYS A 28 6.85 6.91 -9.79
C LYS A 28 7.40 5.51 -9.53
N VAL A 29 6.75 4.48 -10.05
CA VAL A 29 7.12 3.08 -9.72
C VAL A 29 8.32 2.62 -10.53
N LEU A 30 8.33 2.82 -11.86
CA LEU A 30 9.45 2.38 -12.70
C LEU A 30 10.79 3.07 -12.32
N PRO A 31 10.85 4.40 -12.11
CA PRO A 31 12.10 5.04 -11.71
C PRO A 31 12.57 4.58 -10.33
N TYR A 32 11.64 4.31 -9.41
CA TYR A 32 11.98 3.79 -8.09
C TYR A 32 12.52 2.36 -8.16
N LYS A 33 11.94 1.51 -9.01
CA LYS A 33 12.41 0.13 -9.26
C LYS A 33 13.87 0.13 -9.69
N GLU A 34 14.22 0.91 -10.72
CA GLU A 34 15.60 0.98 -11.21
C GLU A 34 16.55 1.53 -10.14
N LYS A 35 16.14 2.60 -9.44
CA LYS A 35 16.93 3.14 -8.32
C LYS A 35 17.12 2.12 -7.19
N PHE A 36 16.15 1.24 -6.94
CA PHE A 36 16.25 0.20 -5.94
C PHE A 36 17.24 -0.89 -6.36
N ARG A 37 17.15 -1.37 -7.62
CA ARG A 37 18.07 -2.38 -8.19
C ARG A 37 19.52 -1.92 -8.07
N LEU A 38 19.80 -0.68 -8.49
CA LEU A 38 21.14 -0.08 -8.40
C LEU A 38 21.68 0.02 -6.97
N LYS A 39 20.79 0.13 -5.96
CA LYS A 39 21.17 0.23 -4.55
C LYS A 39 21.31 -1.12 -3.83
N LYS A 40 20.85 -2.20 -4.44
CA LYS A 40 20.68 -3.52 -3.82
C LYS A 40 21.31 -4.61 -4.67
N ASP A 41 22.50 -4.32 -5.22
CA ASP A 41 23.31 -5.28 -5.99
C ASP A 41 22.52 -5.97 -7.11
N ASN A 42 21.67 -5.20 -7.81
CA ASN A 42 20.81 -5.66 -8.91
C ASN A 42 19.77 -6.73 -8.53
N ILE A 43 19.40 -6.85 -7.25
CA ILE A 43 18.27 -7.69 -6.84
C ILE A 43 16.96 -7.14 -7.43
N GLU A 44 16.21 -8.01 -8.08
CA GLU A 44 14.91 -7.67 -8.68
C GLU A 44 13.84 -7.50 -7.57
N PRO A 45 13.22 -6.31 -7.44
CA PRO A 45 12.21 -6.08 -6.41
C PRO A 45 10.87 -6.71 -6.79
N ILE A 46 10.15 -7.22 -5.79
CA ILE A 46 8.78 -7.70 -5.93
C ILE A 46 7.82 -6.57 -5.57
N PHE A 47 6.98 -6.17 -6.54
CA PHE A 47 5.96 -5.14 -6.35
C PHE A 47 4.70 -5.74 -5.72
N LYS A 48 4.22 -5.12 -4.64
CA LYS A 48 2.95 -5.48 -4.00
C LYS A 48 1.95 -4.33 -4.11
N GLN A 49 0.76 -4.64 -4.60
CA GLN A 49 -0.41 -3.77 -4.57
C GLN A 49 -1.62 -4.57 -4.06
N ASP A 50 -2.66 -3.88 -3.59
CA ASP A 50 -3.93 -4.54 -3.30
C ASP A 50 -4.67 -4.91 -4.60
N ASN A 51 -5.77 -5.65 -4.44
CA ASN A 51 -6.60 -6.09 -5.57
C ASN A 51 -7.82 -5.16 -5.78
N ALA A 52 -7.70 -3.85 -5.56
CA ALA A 52 -8.77 -2.93 -5.95
C ALA A 52 -9.06 -3.05 -7.46
N SER A 53 -10.29 -2.77 -7.87
CA SER A 53 -10.76 -3.02 -9.25
C SER A 53 -9.86 -2.39 -10.33
N ILE A 54 -9.30 -1.20 -10.06
CA ILE A 54 -8.35 -0.51 -10.95
C ILE A 54 -6.99 -1.21 -11.05
N HIS A 55 -6.53 -1.87 -9.99
CA HIS A 55 -5.28 -2.64 -9.96
C HIS A 55 -5.47 -4.04 -10.57
N ALA A 56 -6.66 -4.62 -10.40
CA ALA A 56 -7.02 -5.94 -10.92
C ALA A 56 -7.27 -5.93 -12.45
N LEU A 57 -7.45 -4.75 -13.05
CA LEU A 57 -7.79 -4.60 -14.46
C LEU A 57 -6.70 -5.15 -15.39
N ARG A 58 -7.12 -5.72 -16.53
CA ARG A 58 -6.20 -6.28 -17.55
C ARG A 58 -5.17 -5.27 -18.04
N LEU A 59 -5.56 -4.00 -18.20
CA LEU A 59 -4.65 -2.93 -18.62
C LEU A 59 -3.51 -2.72 -17.63
N THR A 60 -3.81 -2.66 -16.34
CA THR A 60 -2.81 -2.47 -15.27
C THR A 60 -1.88 -3.67 -15.18
N LYS A 61 -2.43 -4.90 -15.21
CA LYS A 61 -1.63 -6.13 -15.23
C LYS A 61 -0.73 -6.20 -16.48
N GLY A 62 -1.29 -5.86 -17.64
CA GLY A 62 -0.55 -5.80 -18.91
C GLY A 62 0.58 -4.77 -18.88
N PHE A 63 0.34 -3.59 -18.31
CA PHE A 63 1.37 -2.55 -18.14
C PHE A 63 2.53 -3.04 -17.26
N LEU A 64 2.22 -3.65 -16.10
CA LEU A 64 3.24 -4.17 -15.20
C LEU A 64 4.06 -5.30 -15.85
N ASN A 65 3.38 -6.20 -16.57
CA ASN A 65 4.04 -7.28 -17.32
C ASN A 65 4.95 -6.73 -18.42
N ALA A 66 4.47 -5.78 -19.23
CA ALA A 66 5.24 -5.17 -20.31
C ALA A 66 6.50 -4.41 -19.82
N ASN A 67 6.53 -4.00 -18.55
CA ASN A 67 7.67 -3.34 -17.94
C ASN A 67 8.49 -4.27 -17.02
N ASN A 68 8.31 -5.59 -17.15
CA ASN A 68 9.02 -6.60 -16.36
C ASN A 68 8.92 -6.35 -14.85
N VAL A 69 7.75 -5.92 -14.37
CA VAL A 69 7.52 -5.71 -12.94
C VAL A 69 6.97 -7.00 -12.35
N THR A 70 7.80 -7.69 -11.56
CA THR A 70 7.37 -8.86 -10.80
C THR A 70 6.36 -8.42 -9.74
N THR A 71 5.17 -9.03 -9.73
CA THR A 71 4.12 -8.70 -8.75
C THR A 71 3.86 -9.85 -7.80
N MET A 72 3.56 -9.52 -6.54
CA MET A 72 3.06 -10.50 -5.57
C MET A 72 1.53 -10.48 -5.56
N GLU A 73 0.92 -11.66 -5.66
CA GLU A 73 -0.53 -11.79 -5.52
C GLU A 73 -0.98 -11.40 -4.10
N CYS A 74 -2.01 -10.56 -4.03
CA CYS A 74 -2.63 -10.18 -2.78
C CYS A 74 -4.08 -10.68 -2.78
N SER A 75 -4.41 -11.60 -1.87
CA SER A 75 -5.78 -12.07 -1.69
C SER A 75 -6.72 -10.88 -1.44
N ALA A 76 -7.82 -10.81 -2.20
CA ALA A 76 -8.82 -9.75 -2.02
C ALA A 76 -9.32 -9.72 -0.57
N LYS A 77 -9.62 -8.52 -0.05
CA LYS A 77 -10.25 -8.25 1.27
C LYS A 77 -9.37 -8.34 2.52
N ARG A 78 -8.05 -8.46 2.41
CA ARG A 78 -7.17 -8.56 3.60
C ARG A 78 -6.22 -7.38 3.75
N LEU A 79 -6.76 -6.32 4.36
CA LEU A 79 -6.03 -5.12 4.80
C LEU A 79 -4.78 -5.47 5.61
N ASP A 80 -4.83 -6.58 6.36
CA ASP A 80 -3.72 -7.12 7.12
C ASP A 80 -2.45 -7.24 6.27
N PHE A 81 -2.56 -7.60 5.00
CA PHE A 81 -1.40 -7.84 4.16
C PHE A 81 -0.93 -6.62 3.39
N ASN A 82 -1.65 -5.50 3.41
CA ASN A 82 -1.19 -4.28 2.77
C ASN A 82 -0.27 -3.49 3.70
N ILE A 83 1.05 -3.60 3.46
CA ILE A 83 2.11 -3.02 4.29
C ILE A 83 1.91 -1.51 4.47
N MET A 84 1.52 -0.83 3.41
CA MET A 84 1.38 0.62 3.42
C MET A 84 0.15 1.07 4.21
N GLU A 85 -0.99 0.41 4.03
CA GLU A 85 -2.22 0.77 4.74
C GLU A 85 -2.11 0.50 6.24
N GLY A 86 -1.54 -0.63 6.66
CA GLY A 86 -1.35 -0.94 8.08
C GLY A 86 -0.46 0.08 8.79
N LEU A 87 0.65 0.48 8.17
CA LEU A 87 1.57 1.49 8.72
C LEU A 87 0.94 2.89 8.78
N LEU A 88 0.16 3.27 7.76
CA LEU A 88 -0.51 4.57 7.70
C LEU A 88 -1.65 4.67 8.71
N VAL A 89 -2.52 3.65 8.79
CA VAL A 89 -3.65 3.61 9.74
C VAL A 89 -3.13 3.68 11.18
N GLY A 90 -2.12 2.89 11.53
CA GLY A 90 -1.53 2.92 12.87
C GLY A 90 -0.94 4.28 13.24
N ARG A 91 -0.42 5.04 12.26
CA ARG A 91 0.14 6.38 12.47
C ARG A 91 -0.92 7.47 12.53
N VAL A 92 -1.91 7.41 11.65
CA VAL A 92 -3.03 8.38 11.58
C VAL A 92 -3.84 8.34 12.86
N TYR A 93 -4.16 7.14 13.35
CA TYR A 93 -5.02 6.96 14.52
C TYR A 93 -4.24 6.70 15.82
N ALA A 94 -2.92 6.88 15.80
CA ALA A 94 -2.08 6.75 16.99
C ALA A 94 -2.61 7.66 18.11
N ASN A 95 -2.66 7.13 19.34
CA ASN A 95 -3.10 7.86 20.53
C ASN A 95 -4.51 8.45 20.41
N GLY A 96 -5.40 7.80 19.64
CA GLY A 96 -6.77 8.27 19.44
C GLY A 96 -6.88 9.55 18.61
N ARG A 97 -5.82 9.92 17.89
CA ARG A 97 -5.78 11.12 17.03
C ARG A 97 -6.89 11.08 15.98
N ARG A 98 -7.48 12.26 15.76
CA ARG A 98 -8.54 12.51 14.78
C ARG A 98 -8.17 13.75 13.96
N PHE A 99 -8.81 13.91 12.82
CA PHE A 99 -8.62 15.04 11.91
C PHE A 99 -9.98 15.60 11.55
N ASP A 100 -10.10 16.93 11.59
CA ASP A 100 -11.35 17.64 11.33
C ASP A 100 -11.53 17.95 9.85
N SER A 101 -10.45 17.89 9.06
CA SER A 101 -10.51 18.13 7.62
C SER A 101 -9.55 17.26 6.80
N ARG A 102 -9.86 17.12 5.51
CA ARG A 102 -8.98 16.44 4.54
C ARG A 102 -7.67 17.19 4.34
N ALA A 103 -7.68 18.51 4.44
CA ALA A 103 -6.48 19.34 4.30
C ALA A 103 -5.49 19.06 5.43
N GLU A 104 -6.00 18.99 6.66
CA GLU A 104 -5.23 18.64 7.85
C GLU A 104 -4.63 17.24 7.76
N LEU A 105 -5.43 16.24 7.37
CA LEU A 105 -4.92 14.87 7.14
C LEU A 105 -3.82 14.84 6.07
N LYS A 106 -4.00 15.53 4.94
CA LYS A 106 -2.98 15.62 3.88
C LYS A 106 -1.71 16.29 4.39
N ALA A 107 -1.85 17.38 5.15
CA ALA A 107 -0.72 18.10 5.75
C ALA A 107 0.03 17.25 6.77
N PHE A 108 -0.64 16.33 7.46
CA PHE A 108 -0.01 15.38 8.38
C PHE A 108 0.72 14.23 7.67
N ILE A 109 0.12 13.69 6.60
CA ILE A 109 0.68 12.56 5.85
C ILE A 109 1.90 13.00 5.02
N LYS A 110 1.82 14.14 4.32
CA LYS A 110 2.86 14.65 3.40
C LYS A 110 4.29 14.66 3.98
N PRO A 111 4.56 15.30 5.14
CA PRO A 111 5.91 15.36 5.70
C PRO A 111 6.34 14.06 6.38
N GLY A 112 5.41 13.17 6.73
CA GLY A 112 5.73 11.94 7.46
C GLY A 112 5.63 10.65 6.66
N HIS A 113 5.57 10.75 5.34
CA HIS A 113 5.60 9.60 4.42
C HIS A 113 6.98 8.89 4.39
N VAL A 114 7.98 9.44 5.10
CA VAL A 114 9.19 8.69 5.45
C VAL A 114 8.83 7.73 6.57
N SER A 115 8.25 6.58 6.20
CA SER A 115 8.17 5.45 7.14
C SER A 115 9.58 5.16 7.66
N SER A 116 9.74 5.12 8.99
CA SER A 116 11.01 4.70 9.59
C SER A 116 11.39 3.35 8.98
N PRO A 117 12.62 3.19 8.42
CA PRO A 117 13.06 1.92 7.85
C PRO A 117 12.89 0.73 8.82
N ILE A 118 12.97 1.00 10.13
CA ILE A 118 12.77 0.02 11.19
C ILE A 118 11.32 -0.49 11.24
N LYS A 119 10.32 0.39 11.13
CA LYS A 119 8.90 0.01 11.15
C LYS A 119 8.56 -0.83 9.92
N SER A 120 9.03 -0.43 8.74
CA SER A 120 8.85 -1.17 7.50
C SER A 120 9.51 -2.55 7.57
N ARG A 121 10.73 -2.63 8.13
CA ARG A 121 11.42 -3.92 8.35
C ARG A 121 10.69 -4.83 9.32
N ASN A 122 10.28 -4.32 10.48
CA ASN A 122 9.57 -5.12 11.49
C ASN A 122 8.24 -5.63 10.96
N PHE A 123 7.53 -4.80 10.17
CA PHE A 123 6.27 -5.21 9.55
C PHE A 123 6.50 -6.31 8.50
N VAL A 124 7.50 -6.18 7.62
CA VAL A 124 7.86 -7.25 6.67
C VAL A 124 8.22 -8.54 7.41
N LYS A 125 9.02 -8.46 8.49
CA LYS A 125 9.37 -9.62 9.32
C LYS A 125 8.16 -10.28 9.98
N SER A 126 7.10 -9.52 10.27
CA SER A 126 5.88 -10.07 10.85
C SER A 126 5.06 -10.89 9.84
N MET A 127 5.18 -10.62 8.53
CA MET A 127 4.30 -11.21 7.49
C MET A 127 4.13 -12.74 7.61
N PRO A 128 5.17 -13.57 7.78
CA PRO A 128 4.99 -15.02 7.87
C PRO A 128 4.06 -15.45 9.02
N LYS A 129 4.24 -14.86 10.21
CA LYS A 129 3.34 -15.08 11.36
C LYS A 129 1.91 -14.71 11.02
N ARG A 130 1.73 -13.64 10.24
CA ARG A 130 0.42 -13.12 9.85
C ARG A 130 -0.30 -13.98 8.83
N LEU A 131 0.44 -14.53 7.88
CA LEU A 131 -0.07 -15.53 6.97
C LEU A 131 -0.46 -16.80 7.73
N HIS A 132 0.41 -17.30 8.61
CA HIS A 132 0.17 -18.52 9.37
C HIS A 132 -1.09 -18.42 10.25
N LEU A 133 -1.23 -17.33 11.02
CA LEU A 133 -2.42 -17.13 11.85
C LEU A 133 -3.69 -17.10 11.02
N ALA A 134 -3.63 -16.50 9.83
CA ALA A 134 -4.80 -16.40 9.00
C ALA A 134 -5.21 -17.70 8.32
N MET A 135 -4.23 -18.55 8.01
CA MET A 135 -4.49 -19.93 7.58
C MET A 135 -5.16 -20.69 8.72
N ALA A 136 -4.67 -20.56 9.95
CA ALA A 136 -5.27 -21.17 11.14
C ALA A 136 -6.71 -20.68 11.39
N LEU A 137 -6.98 -19.39 11.13
CA LEU A 137 -8.30 -18.78 11.25
C LEU A 137 -9.21 -19.01 10.03
N LYS A 138 -8.81 -19.86 9.06
CA LYS A 138 -9.56 -20.14 7.83
C LYS A 138 -10.00 -18.88 7.07
N GLY A 139 -9.16 -17.84 7.10
CA GLY A 139 -9.43 -16.56 6.43
C GLY A 139 -10.23 -15.54 7.24
N ALA A 140 -10.59 -15.83 8.50
CA ALA A 140 -11.15 -14.80 9.39
C ALA A 140 -10.10 -13.74 9.75
N THR A 141 -10.56 -12.52 10.04
CA THR A 141 -9.70 -11.38 10.38
C THR A 141 -8.88 -11.67 11.62
N ALA A 142 -7.56 -11.60 11.49
CA ALA A 142 -6.66 -11.67 12.62
C ALA A 142 -6.48 -10.25 13.18
N LEU A 143 -6.85 -10.03 14.45
CA LEU A 143 -6.55 -8.78 15.13
C LEU A 143 -5.03 -8.70 15.37
N TYR A 144 -4.42 -7.58 14.96
CA TYR A 144 -3.00 -7.23 15.13
C TYR A 144 -2.85 -5.92 15.87
#